data_AF-W5YW98-F1
#
_entry.id   AF-W5YW98-F1
#
_cell.length_a   1.000
_cell.length_b   1.000
_cell.length_c   1.000
_cell.angle_alpha   90.00
_cell.angle_beta   90.00
_cell.angle_gamma   90.00
#
_symmetry.space_group_name_H-M   'P 1'
#
loop_
_entity.id
_entity.type
_entity.pdbx_description
1 polymer ?
#
loop_
_entity_poly.entity_id
_entity_poly.type
_entity_poly.pdbx_seq_one_letter_code
_entity_poly.pdbx_strand_id
1 'polypeptide(L)'
;MTDFEAPENADLFIKPVPLKELARNAYMLGAWLSWLGEEVIMNESLMSFLGMKAIGKNRRGDDCLYESEVLSLQQSGVDGTEAMKAQKWRVSAISGGEVSGTPEVMLVYEDERGLLLSEDTTLIDSVKGRSQLLPEEQALFDHWNQPVYDFSALATLSDENSSTEIEDSYKPESSMVSIELLASFFDLERAVNNQVMPDCKRLQLEVVEGKAVSDRDDDSDADMLWVEARKYQIRFMDHPDWLLPLGGSGLPVEDFSEQINLPSEVGSYPMPDSLRCHLVRHIAWVLFWTGRDPGEPLSLVPGQFYPAIPFRPDNLKRLFVPNYHNPHFPFLASMACGPHKLPVLVHGEVPEGYVCEALERRDVMAGDLPRGIPGRDSLLINGSVPFASMCWSLVVPVEAIEFPETWYQGARTSNTQLLADFRHFLKERAAIDKANAGKQQAGDSTGAGKVLLTCVSLVVLMALLIVMLSP
;
A
#
# COMPACT_ATOMS: atom_id res chain seq x y z
N MET A 1 40.04 6.14 -17.61
CA MET A 1 39.15 5.10 -17.07
C MET A 1 39.85 3.79 -17.32
N THR A 2 40.04 3.01 -16.26
CA THR A 2 40.77 1.75 -16.25
C THR A 2 40.08 0.73 -17.13
N ASP A 3 40.84 0.14 -18.06
CA ASP A 3 40.42 -1.03 -18.83
C ASP A 3 39.94 -2.10 -17.84
N PHE A 4 38.72 -2.61 -18.05
CA PHE A 4 38.25 -3.75 -17.27
C PHE A 4 39.12 -4.96 -17.66
N GLU A 5 40.10 -5.29 -16.82
CA GLU A 5 40.85 -6.53 -16.93
C GLU A 5 40.08 -7.62 -16.19
N ALA A 6 39.52 -8.56 -16.95
CA ALA A 6 38.94 -9.77 -16.36
C ALA A 6 40.03 -10.52 -15.57
N PRO A 7 39.70 -11.13 -14.41
CA PRO A 7 40.67 -11.89 -13.61
C PRO A 7 41.41 -12.93 -14.46
N GLU A 8 42.69 -13.19 -14.18
CA GLU A 8 43.58 -14.05 -14.99
C GLU A 8 43.07 -15.49 -15.24
N ASN A 9 42.02 -15.93 -14.53
CA ASN A 9 41.38 -17.25 -14.69
C ASN A 9 39.87 -17.18 -14.99
N ALA A 10 39.35 -16.03 -15.42
CA ALA A 10 37.94 -15.87 -15.77
C ALA A 10 37.72 -16.19 -17.26
N ASP A 11 36.94 -17.23 -17.52
CA ASP A 11 36.45 -17.52 -18.88
C ASP A 11 35.47 -16.42 -19.31
N LEU A 12 35.90 -15.52 -20.19
CA LEU A 12 35.07 -14.44 -20.72
C LEU A 12 34.16 -15.00 -21.83
N PHE A 13 32.89 -15.25 -21.50
CA PHE A 13 31.88 -15.65 -22.47
C PHE A 13 31.15 -14.43 -23.07
N ILE A 14 31.47 -14.08 -24.31
CA ILE A 14 30.75 -13.05 -25.07
C ILE A 14 29.62 -13.72 -25.84
N LYS A 15 28.37 -13.49 -25.42
CA LYS A 15 27.17 -13.95 -26.13
C LYS A 15 26.53 -12.75 -26.87
N PRO A 16 26.30 -12.83 -28.20
CA PRO A 16 25.52 -11.82 -28.89
C PRO A 16 24.06 -11.91 -28.45
N VAL A 17 23.50 -10.80 -27.96
CA VAL A 17 22.14 -10.72 -27.43
C VAL A 17 21.44 -9.53 -28.09
N PRO A 18 20.22 -9.69 -28.64
CA PRO A 18 19.45 -8.56 -29.19
C PRO A 18 19.25 -7.44 -28.16
N LEU A 19 19.23 -6.18 -28.60
CA LEU A 19 18.97 -5.05 -27.70
C LEU A 19 17.64 -5.18 -26.95
N LYS A 20 16.60 -5.71 -27.62
CA LYS A 20 15.30 -6.02 -27.00
C LYS A 20 15.44 -6.98 -25.81
N GLU A 21 16.24 -8.02 -25.97
CA GLU A 21 16.52 -8.98 -24.89
C GLU A 21 17.31 -8.29 -23.78
N LEU A 22 18.40 -7.59 -24.09
CA LEU A 22 19.16 -6.83 -23.07
C LEU A 22 18.29 -5.86 -22.29
N ALA A 23 17.39 -5.14 -22.98
CA ALA A 23 16.47 -4.20 -22.37
C ALA A 23 15.44 -4.89 -21.46
N ARG A 24 14.88 -6.01 -21.90
CA ARG A 24 13.99 -6.84 -21.07
C ARG A 24 14.69 -7.30 -19.79
N ASN A 25 15.94 -7.76 -19.93
CA ASN A 25 16.72 -8.29 -18.82
C ASN A 25 17.03 -7.16 -17.83
N ALA A 26 17.45 -6.01 -18.33
CA ALA A 26 17.69 -4.84 -17.50
C ALA A 26 16.41 -4.39 -16.77
N TYR A 27 15.27 -4.34 -17.47
CA TYR A 27 13.98 -4.01 -16.88
C TYR A 27 13.60 -4.96 -15.74
N MET A 28 13.66 -6.28 -15.98
CA MET A 28 13.30 -7.28 -14.97
C MET A 28 14.25 -7.30 -13.76
N LEU A 29 15.47 -6.77 -13.89
CA LEU A 29 16.46 -6.67 -12.82
C LEU A 29 16.47 -5.30 -12.12
N GLY A 30 15.64 -4.35 -12.57
CA GLY A 30 15.70 -2.96 -12.11
C GLY A 30 17.03 -2.27 -12.44
N ALA A 31 17.74 -2.75 -13.46
CA ALA A 31 19.04 -2.23 -13.88
C ALA A 31 18.89 -1.20 -15.00
N TRP A 32 19.86 -0.28 -15.08
CA TRP A 32 19.99 0.64 -16.22
C TRP A 32 20.99 0.11 -17.22
N LEU A 33 20.75 0.34 -18.51
CA LEU A 33 21.75 0.10 -19.54
C LEU A 33 22.46 1.41 -19.87
N SER A 34 23.80 1.40 -19.74
CA SER A 34 24.65 2.52 -20.12
C SER A 34 25.50 2.12 -21.32
N TRP A 35 25.46 2.92 -22.39
CA TRP A 35 26.36 2.72 -23.52
C TRP A 35 27.68 3.47 -23.28
N LEU A 36 28.72 2.71 -22.92
CA LEU A 36 30.05 3.28 -22.68
C LEU A 36 30.58 3.94 -23.97
N GLY A 37 30.90 5.24 -23.88
CA GLY A 37 31.43 6.05 -24.99
C GLY A 37 30.42 7.03 -25.62
N GLU A 38 29.11 6.80 -25.45
CA GLU A 38 28.05 7.64 -26.04
C GLU A 38 27.28 8.46 -24.98
N GLU A 39 27.59 8.30 -23.69
CA GLU A 39 26.91 8.97 -22.56
C GLU A 39 25.37 8.75 -22.51
N VAL A 40 24.86 7.74 -23.22
CA VAL A 40 23.43 7.40 -23.21
C VAL A 40 23.11 6.47 -22.05
N ILE A 41 22.22 6.92 -21.16
CA ILE A 41 21.62 6.11 -20.10
C ILE A 41 20.20 5.76 -20.54
N MET A 42 19.95 4.47 -20.73
CA MET A 42 18.60 3.97 -20.97
C MET A 42 17.97 3.61 -19.63
N ASN A 43 16.99 4.42 -19.21
CA ASN A 43 16.25 4.28 -17.97
C ASN A 43 15.19 3.17 -18.04
N GLU A 44 14.54 2.89 -16.92
CA GLU A 44 13.51 1.87 -16.78
C GLU A 44 12.38 1.98 -17.82
N SER A 45 11.88 3.19 -18.09
CA SER A 45 10.81 3.40 -19.06
C SER A 45 11.22 3.00 -20.48
N LEU A 46 12.46 3.30 -20.88
CA LEU A 46 13.02 2.89 -22.18
C LEU A 46 13.25 1.37 -22.22
N MET A 47 13.70 0.78 -21.11
CA MET A 47 13.92 -0.66 -21.00
C MET A 47 12.59 -1.42 -21.09
N SER A 48 11.57 -0.97 -20.38
CA SER A 48 10.19 -1.49 -20.48
C SER A 48 9.67 -1.37 -21.91
N PHE A 49 9.83 -0.19 -22.54
CA PHE A 49 9.39 0.04 -23.92
C PHE A 49 10.04 -0.92 -24.92
N LEU A 50 11.34 -1.16 -24.81
CA LEU A 50 12.07 -2.02 -25.73
C LEU A 50 11.87 -3.51 -25.44
N GLY A 51 11.87 -3.90 -24.16
CA GLY A 51 11.91 -5.29 -23.71
C GLY A 51 10.53 -5.92 -23.48
N MET A 52 9.55 -5.14 -23.05
CA MET A 52 8.24 -5.61 -22.60
C MET A 52 7.10 -5.26 -23.55
N LYS A 53 7.43 -4.87 -24.78
CA LYS A 53 6.45 -4.61 -25.84
C LYS A 53 6.64 -5.53 -27.04
N ALA A 54 5.54 -5.89 -27.66
CA ALA A 54 5.51 -6.67 -28.89
C ALA A 54 4.34 -6.25 -29.78
N ILE A 55 4.53 -6.36 -31.09
CA ILE A 55 3.44 -6.25 -32.06
C ILE A 55 3.02 -7.67 -32.41
N GLY A 56 1.73 -7.96 -32.31
CA GLY A 56 1.14 -9.24 -32.67
C GLY A 56 -0.23 -9.03 -33.30
N LYS A 57 -0.91 -10.12 -33.66
CA LYS A 57 -2.25 -10.06 -34.26
C LYS A 57 -3.33 -10.50 -33.28
N ASN A 58 -4.47 -9.82 -33.32
CA ASN A 58 -5.64 -10.24 -32.56
C ASN A 58 -6.41 -11.38 -33.29
N ARG A 59 -7.52 -11.86 -32.70
CA ARG A 59 -8.39 -12.90 -33.29
C ARG A 59 -8.96 -12.54 -34.67
N ARG A 60 -9.05 -11.25 -34.99
CA ARG A 60 -9.55 -10.73 -36.28
C ARG A 60 -8.43 -10.55 -37.31
N GLY A 61 -7.17 -10.72 -36.90
CA GLY A 61 -5.99 -10.54 -37.76
C GLY A 61 -5.47 -9.11 -37.81
N ASP A 62 -6.02 -8.20 -37.00
CA ASP A 62 -5.58 -6.80 -36.92
C ASP A 62 -4.32 -6.71 -36.05
N ASP A 63 -3.44 -5.76 -36.39
CA ASP A 63 -2.21 -5.51 -35.64
C ASP A 63 -2.53 -4.85 -34.29
N CYS A 64 -1.93 -5.36 -33.22
CA CYS A 64 -2.07 -4.85 -31.87
C CYS A 64 -0.70 -4.70 -31.21
N LEU A 65 -0.55 -3.62 -30.44
CA LEU A 65 0.57 -3.42 -29.53
C LEU A 65 0.23 -4.07 -28.19
N TYR A 66 1.03 -5.07 -27.81
CA TYR A 66 0.98 -5.71 -26.51
C TYR A 66 2.08 -5.13 -25.64
N GLU A 67 1.72 -4.65 -24.46
CA GLU A 67 2.63 -4.22 -23.41
C GLU A 67 2.40 -5.09 -22.19
N SER A 68 3.45 -5.68 -21.63
CA SER A 68 3.32 -6.59 -20.49
C SER A 68 4.08 -6.10 -19.27
N GLU A 69 3.46 -6.25 -18.11
CA GLU A 69 4.08 -6.12 -16.80
C GLU A 69 4.05 -7.49 -16.13
N VAL A 70 5.22 -8.03 -15.78
CA VAL A 70 5.32 -9.33 -15.10
C VAL A 70 5.02 -9.14 -13.62
N LEU A 71 4.08 -9.92 -13.09
CA LEU A 71 3.59 -9.79 -11.73
C LEU A 71 4.29 -10.81 -10.84
N SER A 72 4.82 -10.33 -9.72
CA SER A 72 5.38 -11.20 -8.68
C SER A 72 4.26 -11.64 -7.75
N LEU A 73 3.71 -12.83 -7.97
CA LEU A 73 2.61 -13.38 -7.17
C LEU A 73 3.04 -14.50 -6.23
N GLN A 74 2.50 -14.49 -5.01
CA GLN A 74 2.63 -15.55 -4.01
C GLN A 74 1.28 -16.23 -3.77
N GLN A 75 1.25 -17.56 -3.69
CA GLN A 75 0.05 -18.35 -3.41
C GLN A 75 0.16 -19.05 -2.05
N SER A 76 -0.95 -19.09 -1.31
CA SER A 76 -1.05 -19.84 -0.05
C SER A 76 -1.01 -21.36 -0.29
N GLY A 77 -0.20 -22.08 0.50
CA GLY A 77 -0.37 -23.53 0.68
C GLY A 77 0.38 -24.47 -0.28
N VAL A 78 1.33 -23.97 -1.07
CA VAL A 78 2.24 -24.84 -1.85
C VAL A 78 3.61 -24.82 -1.19
N ASP A 79 3.99 -25.94 -0.57
CA ASP A 79 5.38 -26.21 -0.17
C ASP A 79 6.26 -26.17 -1.42
N GLY A 80 7.06 -25.12 -1.56
CA GLY A 80 7.89 -24.91 -2.74
C GLY A 80 7.49 -23.64 -3.48
N THR A 81 8.35 -22.65 -3.33
CA THR A 81 8.37 -21.28 -3.86
C THR A 81 8.39 -21.18 -5.40
N GLU A 82 7.52 -21.87 -6.11
CA GLU A 82 7.26 -21.49 -7.50
C GLU A 82 6.24 -20.36 -7.53
N ALA A 83 6.74 -19.13 -7.69
CA ALA A 83 5.91 -17.95 -7.91
C ALA A 83 4.95 -18.20 -9.08
N MET A 84 3.67 -17.87 -8.89
CA MET A 84 2.69 -17.98 -9.96
C MET A 84 3.04 -17.00 -11.07
N LYS A 85 3.15 -17.51 -12.30
CA LYS A 85 3.39 -16.65 -13.46
C LYS A 85 2.11 -15.92 -13.83
N ALA A 86 2.13 -14.61 -13.66
CA ALA A 86 1.05 -13.75 -14.11
C ALA A 86 1.62 -12.48 -14.74
N GLN A 87 0.85 -11.93 -15.67
CA GLN A 87 1.20 -10.73 -16.41
C GLN A 87 -0.01 -9.84 -16.56
N LYS A 88 0.17 -8.54 -16.33
CA LYS A 88 -0.81 -7.51 -16.66
C LYS A 88 -0.48 -6.98 -18.04
N TRP A 89 -1.40 -7.12 -18.97
CA TRP A 89 -1.23 -6.69 -20.35
C TRP A 89 -2.06 -5.45 -20.63
N ARG A 90 -1.47 -4.51 -21.37
CA ARG A 90 -2.20 -3.46 -22.08
C ARG A 90 -2.15 -3.76 -23.57
N VAL A 91 -3.32 -3.95 -24.17
CA VAL A 91 -3.46 -4.27 -25.58
C VAL A 91 -4.11 -3.11 -26.30
N SER A 92 -3.36 -2.52 -27.25
CA SER A 92 -3.84 -1.35 -28.01
C SER A 92 -3.92 -1.67 -29.49
N ALA A 93 -5.00 -1.26 -30.16
CA ALA A 93 -5.17 -1.46 -31.60
C ALA A 93 -4.24 -0.52 -32.38
N ILE A 94 -3.59 -1.05 -33.42
CA ILE A 94 -2.75 -0.26 -34.32
C ILE A 94 -3.53 0.00 -35.61
N SER A 95 -3.73 1.28 -35.93
CA SER A 95 -4.39 1.72 -37.16
C SER A 95 -3.52 2.74 -37.87
N GLY A 96 -3.14 2.48 -39.13
CA GLY A 96 -2.34 3.43 -39.91
C GLY A 96 -0.92 3.67 -39.38
N GLY A 97 -0.38 2.74 -38.57
CA GLY A 97 0.94 2.88 -37.93
C GLY A 97 0.91 3.61 -36.60
N GLU A 98 -0.26 4.04 -36.13
CA GLU A 98 -0.44 4.71 -34.83
C GLU A 98 -1.28 3.86 -33.88
N VAL A 99 -1.01 4.02 -32.58
CA VAL A 99 -1.82 3.41 -31.52
C VAL A 99 -3.14 4.17 -31.42
N SER A 100 -4.25 3.43 -31.45
CA SER A 100 -5.60 3.99 -31.50
C SER A 100 -6.52 3.37 -30.45
N GLY A 101 -7.42 4.20 -29.90
CA GLY A 101 -8.41 3.78 -28.91
C GLY A 101 -7.90 3.72 -27.47
N THR A 102 -8.81 3.39 -26.55
CA THR A 102 -8.46 3.07 -25.16
C THR A 102 -7.89 1.65 -25.12
N PRO A 103 -6.72 1.44 -24.48
CA PRO A 103 -6.15 0.10 -24.36
C PRO A 103 -7.06 -0.80 -23.55
N GLU A 104 -7.20 -2.06 -23.97
CA GLU A 104 -7.79 -3.13 -23.15
C GLU A 104 -6.74 -3.57 -22.12
N VAL A 105 -7.10 -3.56 -20.84
CA VAL A 105 -6.26 -4.05 -19.75
C VAL A 105 -6.69 -5.46 -19.39
N MET A 106 -5.81 -6.44 -19.57
CA MET A 106 -6.11 -7.84 -19.30
C MET A 106 -5.09 -8.46 -18.36
N LEU A 107 -5.57 -9.34 -17.48
CA LEU A 107 -4.71 -10.13 -16.60
C LEU A 107 -4.59 -11.55 -17.12
N VAL A 108 -3.36 -11.95 -17.44
CA VAL A 108 -3.00 -13.27 -17.97
C VAL A 108 -2.28 -14.08 -16.90
N TYR A 109 -2.66 -15.33 -16.71
CA TYR A 109 -2.05 -16.21 -15.71
C TYR A 109 -1.88 -17.66 -16.18
N GLU A 110 -0.98 -18.40 -15.53
CA GLU A 110 -0.77 -19.84 -15.77
C GLU A 110 -1.97 -20.66 -15.27
N ASP A 111 -2.63 -21.42 -16.16
CA ASP A 111 -3.94 -22.06 -15.91
C ASP A 111 -3.95 -23.02 -14.71
N GLU A 112 -2.80 -23.64 -14.41
CA GLU A 112 -2.71 -24.72 -13.42
C GLU A 112 -2.89 -24.26 -11.97
N ARG A 113 -2.86 -22.93 -11.70
CA ARG A 113 -2.73 -22.42 -10.33
C ARG A 113 -3.86 -21.55 -9.79
N GLY A 114 -4.94 -21.33 -10.54
CA GLY A 114 -6.16 -20.66 -10.04
C GLY A 114 -5.93 -19.26 -9.46
N LEU A 115 -6.17 -18.22 -10.26
CA LEU A 115 -6.03 -16.83 -9.83
C LEU A 115 -7.27 -16.38 -9.04
N LEU A 116 -7.07 -15.80 -7.85
CA LEU A 116 -8.14 -15.17 -7.08
C LEU A 116 -8.07 -13.66 -7.34
N LEU A 117 -9.00 -13.18 -8.15
CA LEU A 117 -9.20 -11.75 -8.35
C LEU A 117 -10.43 -11.30 -7.57
N SER A 118 -10.34 -10.09 -7.04
CA SER A 118 -11.53 -9.40 -6.53
C SER A 118 -12.56 -9.29 -7.66
N GLU A 119 -13.82 -9.61 -7.37
CA GLU A 119 -14.93 -9.44 -8.32
C GLU A 119 -15.13 -7.95 -8.73
N ASP A 120 -14.54 -7.02 -7.96
CA ASP A 120 -14.68 -5.56 -8.08
C ASP A 120 -13.42 -4.86 -8.63
N THR A 121 -12.52 -5.52 -9.38
CA THR A 121 -11.39 -4.79 -10.02
C THR A 121 -11.88 -3.93 -11.19
N THR A 122 -12.15 -2.65 -10.93
CA THR A 122 -12.59 -1.67 -11.96
C THR A 122 -11.52 -1.35 -13.01
N LEU A 123 -10.28 -1.82 -12.83
CA LEU A 123 -9.12 -1.54 -13.68
C LEU A 123 -8.73 -2.68 -14.63
N ILE A 124 -9.38 -3.84 -14.53
CA ILE A 124 -9.10 -5.03 -15.35
C ILE A 124 -10.33 -5.33 -16.19
N ASP A 125 -10.21 -5.19 -17.52
CA ASP A 125 -11.30 -5.44 -18.46
C ASP A 125 -11.56 -6.94 -18.64
N SER A 126 -10.50 -7.76 -18.62
CA SER A 126 -10.64 -9.21 -18.78
C SER A 126 -9.55 -10.01 -18.07
N VAL A 127 -9.90 -11.23 -17.69
CA VAL A 127 -9.03 -12.18 -16.99
C VAL A 127 -8.97 -13.45 -17.83
N LYS A 128 -7.77 -13.84 -18.25
CA LYS A 128 -7.59 -14.98 -19.17
C LYS A 128 -6.51 -15.92 -18.64
N GLY A 129 -6.85 -17.21 -18.60
CA GLY A 129 -5.82 -18.25 -18.44
C GLY A 129 -4.96 -18.33 -19.70
N ARG A 130 -3.69 -18.71 -19.56
CA ARG A 130 -2.74 -18.88 -20.67
C ARG A 130 -3.33 -19.76 -21.78
N SER A 131 -4.08 -20.81 -21.45
CA SER A 131 -4.72 -21.73 -22.40
C SER A 131 -5.81 -21.09 -23.24
N GLN A 132 -6.35 -19.94 -22.80
CA GLN A 132 -7.41 -19.18 -23.49
C GLN A 132 -6.85 -18.17 -24.51
N LEU A 133 -5.54 -17.94 -24.48
CA LEU A 133 -4.82 -17.08 -25.40
C LEU A 133 -4.62 -17.75 -26.78
N LEU A 134 -4.46 -16.93 -27.82
CA LEU A 134 -4.02 -17.37 -29.14
C LEU A 134 -2.58 -17.94 -29.09
N PRO A 135 -2.16 -18.79 -30.04
CA PRO A 135 -0.81 -19.35 -30.04
C PRO A 135 0.33 -18.30 -30.01
N GLU A 136 0.16 -17.19 -30.72
CA GLU A 136 1.13 -16.08 -30.72
C GLU A 136 1.17 -15.36 -29.36
N GLU A 137 0.01 -15.13 -28.76
CA GLU A 137 -0.12 -14.55 -27.41
C GLU A 137 0.48 -15.49 -26.35
N GLN A 138 0.25 -16.81 -26.45
CA GLN A 138 0.87 -17.80 -25.56
C GLN A 138 2.39 -17.74 -25.65
N ALA A 139 2.95 -17.64 -26.87
CA ALA A 139 4.38 -17.52 -27.06
C ALA A 139 4.94 -16.22 -26.45
N LEU A 140 4.21 -15.10 -26.54
CA LEU A 140 4.58 -13.84 -25.87
C LEU A 140 4.55 -13.98 -24.35
N PHE A 141 3.49 -14.58 -23.80
CA PHE A 141 3.35 -14.84 -22.37
C PHE A 141 4.53 -15.68 -21.85
N ASP A 142 4.81 -16.82 -22.50
CA ASP A 142 5.91 -17.70 -22.14
C ASP A 142 7.25 -17.00 -22.24
N HIS A 143 7.45 -16.24 -23.32
CA HIS A 143 8.68 -15.52 -23.54
C HIS A 143 8.92 -14.53 -22.41
N TRP A 144 7.97 -13.66 -22.08
CA TRP A 144 8.10 -12.67 -21.00
C TRP A 144 8.22 -13.28 -19.60
N ASN A 145 7.73 -14.50 -19.38
CA ASN A 145 7.89 -15.22 -18.11
C ASN A 145 9.20 -16.01 -17.98
N GLN A 146 9.98 -16.16 -19.06
CA GLN A 146 11.26 -16.86 -18.96
C GLN A 146 12.25 -16.04 -18.14
N PRO A 147 12.89 -16.64 -17.10
CA PRO A 147 13.94 -15.97 -16.36
C PRO A 147 15.07 -15.61 -17.32
N VAL A 148 15.47 -14.35 -17.29
CA VAL A 148 16.21 -13.74 -18.38
C VAL A 148 17.73 -13.96 -18.30
N TYR A 149 18.21 -14.38 -17.13
CA TYR A 149 19.52 -14.99 -16.85
C TYR A 149 19.44 -15.68 -15.49
N ASP A 150 20.11 -16.83 -15.34
CA ASP A 150 20.20 -17.52 -14.05
C ASP A 150 21.24 -16.83 -13.15
N PHE A 151 20.81 -15.74 -12.52
CA PHE A 151 21.61 -15.02 -11.53
C PHE A 151 21.47 -15.61 -10.12
N SER A 152 20.87 -16.80 -9.96
CA SER A 152 20.89 -17.50 -8.67
C SER A 152 22.31 -17.64 -8.12
N ALA A 153 23.31 -17.78 -9.02
CA ALA A 153 24.73 -17.78 -8.70
C ALA A 153 25.32 -16.42 -8.25
N LEU A 154 24.72 -15.29 -8.64
CA LEU A 154 25.12 -13.96 -8.16
C LEU A 154 24.40 -13.57 -6.86
N ALA A 155 23.19 -14.09 -6.61
CA ALA A 155 22.49 -13.92 -5.33
C ALA A 155 23.29 -14.52 -4.16
N THR A 156 24.00 -15.63 -4.40
CA THR A 156 24.93 -16.22 -3.41
C THR A 156 26.14 -15.34 -3.07
N LEU A 157 26.51 -14.36 -3.89
CA LEU A 157 27.69 -13.50 -3.66
C LEU A 157 27.37 -12.24 -2.86
N SER A 158 26.09 -11.85 -2.74
CA SER A 158 25.66 -10.69 -1.92
C SER A 158 25.39 -11.05 -0.46
N ASP A 159 25.21 -12.33 -0.13
CA ASP A 159 24.90 -12.80 1.22
C ASP A 159 26.14 -13.03 2.11
N GLU A 160 27.36 -12.97 1.56
CA GLU A 160 28.58 -13.15 2.35
C GLU A 160 28.96 -11.92 3.21
N ASN A 161 28.34 -10.76 3.01
CA ASN A 161 28.72 -9.52 3.72
C ASN A 161 27.61 -8.83 4.54
N SER A 162 26.45 -9.47 4.77
CA SER A 162 25.41 -8.89 5.65
C SER A 162 24.60 -9.90 6.46
N SER A 163 25.12 -11.11 6.69
CA SER A 163 24.51 -12.09 7.59
C SER A 163 24.73 -11.74 9.08
N THR A 164 24.15 -10.61 9.51
CA THR A 164 23.43 -10.69 10.79
C THR A 164 22.21 -11.56 10.49
N GLU A 165 22.29 -12.86 10.81
CA GLU A 165 21.09 -13.69 10.93
C GLU A 165 20.10 -12.91 11.79
N ILE A 166 19.06 -12.35 11.17
CA ILE A 166 17.98 -11.72 11.90
C ILE A 166 17.29 -12.86 12.61
N GLU A 167 17.53 -12.98 13.92
CA GLU A 167 16.91 -14.01 14.74
C GLU A 167 15.39 -13.91 14.56
N ASP A 168 14.80 -14.99 14.06
CA ASP A 168 13.37 -15.07 13.84
C ASP A 168 12.65 -15.18 15.18
N SER A 169 12.31 -14.02 15.73
CA SER A 169 11.62 -13.87 17.00
C SER A 169 10.10 -13.99 16.89
N TYR A 170 9.58 -14.11 15.67
CA TYR A 170 8.15 -14.07 15.40
C TYR A 170 7.43 -15.31 15.93
N LYS A 171 6.30 -15.09 16.59
CA LYS A 171 5.38 -16.13 17.01
C LYS A 171 3.97 -15.73 16.58
N PRO A 172 3.25 -16.56 15.81
CA PRO A 172 1.90 -16.25 15.41
C PRO A 172 1.01 -16.15 16.64
N GLU A 173 0.28 -15.03 16.74
CA GLU A 173 -0.69 -14.79 17.80
C GLU A 173 -2.08 -15.33 17.42
N SER A 174 -2.94 -15.53 18.42
CA SER A 174 -4.30 -16.02 18.22
C SER A 174 -5.15 -15.03 17.44
N SER A 175 -5.91 -15.50 16.46
CA SER A 175 -6.80 -14.68 15.62
C SER A 175 -8.27 -15.05 15.81
N MET A 176 -9.17 -14.10 15.53
CA MET A 176 -10.61 -14.39 15.37
C MET A 176 -10.92 -15.14 14.07
N VAL A 177 -10.06 -14.99 13.06
CA VAL A 177 -10.13 -15.71 11.79
C VAL A 177 -9.50 -17.10 11.96
N SER A 178 -10.09 -18.12 11.33
CA SER A 178 -9.55 -19.49 11.37
C SER A 178 -8.09 -19.52 10.93
N ILE A 179 -7.23 -20.17 11.73
CA ILE A 179 -5.78 -20.28 11.47
C ILE A 179 -5.50 -20.93 10.11
N GLU A 180 -6.36 -21.83 9.64
CA GLU A 180 -6.26 -22.50 8.34
C GLU A 180 -6.33 -21.51 7.16
N LEU A 181 -6.96 -20.35 7.35
CA LEU A 181 -7.07 -19.29 6.36
C LEU A 181 -5.87 -18.32 6.39
N LEU A 182 -5.05 -18.35 7.44
CA LEU A 182 -4.10 -17.27 7.75
C LEU A 182 -2.64 -17.58 7.42
N ALA A 183 -2.35 -18.70 6.75
CA ALA A 183 -0.97 -19.10 6.45
C ALA A 183 -0.17 -17.97 5.76
N SER A 184 -0.67 -17.42 4.64
CA SER A 184 0.01 -16.34 3.93
C SER A 184 0.01 -15.00 4.68
N PHE A 185 -1.01 -14.76 5.51
CA PHE A 185 -1.02 -13.60 6.39
C PHE A 185 0.10 -13.70 7.43
N PHE A 186 0.28 -14.85 8.07
CA PHE A 186 1.34 -15.06 9.05
C PHE A 186 2.75 -15.01 8.43
N ASP A 187 2.91 -15.44 7.18
CA ASP A 187 4.16 -15.25 6.45
C ASP A 187 4.48 -13.75 6.25
N LEU A 188 3.47 -12.94 5.93
CA LEU A 188 3.62 -11.50 5.78
C LEU A 188 3.85 -10.82 7.13
N GLU A 189 3.11 -11.19 8.17
CA GLU A 189 3.25 -10.68 9.54
C GLU A 189 4.66 -10.97 10.09
N ARG A 190 5.18 -12.19 9.88
CA ARG A 190 6.56 -12.57 10.18
C ARG A 190 7.56 -11.71 9.42
N ALA A 191 7.33 -11.46 8.13
CA ALA A 191 8.22 -10.67 7.31
C ALA A 191 8.22 -9.17 7.70
N VAL A 192 7.06 -8.61 8.08
CA VAL A 192 6.96 -7.26 8.67
C VAL A 192 7.72 -7.21 10.01
N ASN A 193 7.51 -8.20 10.89
CA ASN A 193 8.20 -8.30 12.18
C ASN A 193 9.72 -8.32 12.02
N ASN A 194 10.22 -9.11 11.07
CA ASN A 194 11.66 -9.34 10.94
C ASN A 194 12.37 -8.30 10.07
N GLN A 195 11.72 -7.74 9.06
CA GLN A 195 12.39 -6.92 8.04
C GLN A 195 11.96 -5.45 7.97
N VAL A 196 10.94 -5.05 8.72
CA VAL A 196 10.42 -3.67 8.72
C VAL A 196 10.37 -3.10 10.12
N MET A 197 9.81 -3.83 11.09
CA MET A 197 9.60 -3.37 12.46
C MET A 197 10.59 -4.04 13.43
N PRO A 198 11.81 -3.50 13.61
CA PRO A 198 12.81 -4.08 14.51
C PRO A 198 12.35 -4.08 15.97
N ASP A 199 13.18 -4.67 16.85
CA ASP A 199 13.00 -4.64 18.30
C ASP A 199 12.78 -3.23 18.85
N CYS A 200 12.00 -3.09 19.92
CA CYS A 200 11.65 -1.79 20.50
C CYS A 200 12.84 -0.92 20.89
N LYS A 201 14.00 -1.49 21.22
CA LYS A 201 15.23 -0.73 21.51
C LYS A 201 15.76 0.04 20.29
N ARG A 202 15.34 -0.37 19.10
CA ARG A 202 15.72 0.19 17.79
C ARG A 202 14.63 1.10 17.21
N LEU A 203 13.57 1.35 17.98
CA LEU A 203 12.45 2.22 17.63
C LEU A 203 12.27 3.31 18.68
N GLN A 204 11.76 4.46 18.26
CA GLN A 204 11.31 5.51 19.17
C GLN A 204 9.90 5.95 18.80
N LEU A 205 9.06 6.12 19.82
CA LEU A 205 7.77 6.79 19.68
C LEU A 205 8.01 8.29 19.84
N GLU A 206 7.83 9.04 18.77
CA GLU A 206 7.93 10.49 18.78
C GLU A 206 6.54 11.11 18.89
N VAL A 207 6.40 12.06 19.81
CA VAL A 207 5.20 12.85 20.03
C VAL A 207 5.45 14.27 19.56
N VAL A 208 4.61 14.74 18.64
CA VAL A 208 4.72 16.05 17.98
C VAL A 208 3.48 16.88 18.27
N GLU A 209 3.63 18.19 18.37
CA GLU A 209 2.50 19.12 18.48
C GLU A 209 1.60 19.03 17.25
N GLY A 210 0.30 18.97 17.49
CA GLY A 210 -0.74 18.97 16.47
C GLY A 210 -1.90 19.87 16.86
N LYS A 211 -2.89 19.92 15.96
CA LYS A 211 -4.20 20.52 16.23
C LYS A 211 -5.28 19.56 15.79
N ALA A 212 -6.29 19.39 16.63
CA ALA A 212 -7.48 18.60 16.36
C ALA A 212 -8.72 19.48 16.54
N VAL A 213 -9.82 19.11 15.88
CA VAL A 213 -11.11 19.77 16.10
C VAL A 213 -11.68 19.28 17.44
N SER A 214 -12.11 20.20 18.29
CA SER A 214 -12.82 19.86 19.53
C SER A 214 -14.29 19.61 19.23
N ASP A 215 -14.82 18.49 19.74
CA ASP A 215 -16.23 18.13 19.65
C ASP A 215 -17.03 18.58 20.89
N ARG A 216 -16.57 19.61 21.60
CA ARG A 216 -17.34 20.13 22.73
C ARG A 216 -18.67 20.68 22.22
N ASP A 217 -19.76 20.11 22.74
CA ASP A 217 -21.17 20.50 22.55
C ASP A 217 -21.41 21.93 23.12
N ASP A 218 -20.70 22.94 22.62
CA ASP A 218 -21.10 24.34 22.82
C ASP A 218 -22.00 24.71 21.63
N ASP A 219 -23.30 24.81 21.91
CA ASP A 219 -24.45 25.20 21.05
C ASP A 219 -24.30 26.57 20.32
N SER A 220 -23.08 27.06 20.10
CA SER A 220 -22.83 28.21 19.27
C SER A 220 -22.49 27.77 17.85
N ASP A 221 -23.26 28.25 16.88
CA ASP A 221 -23.03 28.20 15.42
C ASP A 221 -21.71 28.87 14.96
N ALA A 222 -20.66 28.86 15.78
CA ALA A 222 -19.44 29.64 15.61
C ALA A 222 -18.22 28.71 15.61
N ASP A 223 -17.68 28.49 14.41
CA ASP A 223 -16.33 28.05 14.07
C ASP A 223 -15.79 26.77 14.75
N MET A 224 -15.37 25.78 13.95
CA MET A 224 -14.63 24.60 14.42
C MET A 224 -13.47 25.02 15.33
N LEU A 225 -13.59 24.75 16.63
CA LEU A 225 -12.58 25.08 17.63
C LEU A 225 -11.42 24.10 17.53
N TRP A 226 -10.35 24.53 16.87
CA TRP A 226 -9.10 23.78 16.81
C TRP A 226 -8.38 23.86 18.16
N VAL A 227 -8.28 22.72 18.85
CA VAL A 227 -7.58 22.56 20.12
C VAL A 227 -6.20 21.95 19.92
N GLU A 228 -5.34 22.15 20.92
CA GLU A 228 -4.02 21.54 20.96
C GLU A 228 -4.15 20.01 21.02
N ALA A 229 -3.34 19.33 20.21
CA ALA A 229 -3.35 17.87 20.11
C ALA A 229 -1.94 17.28 20.08
N ARG A 230 -1.85 15.96 20.25
CA ARG A 230 -0.62 15.16 20.14
C ARG A 230 -0.70 14.24 18.95
N LYS A 231 0.29 14.36 18.07
CA LYS A 231 0.49 13.47 16.93
C LYS A 231 1.61 12.49 17.26
N TYR A 232 1.45 11.26 16.79
CA TYR A 232 2.38 10.18 17.06
C TYR A 232 3.01 9.68 15.77
N GLN A 233 4.30 9.39 15.83
CA GLN A 233 5.03 8.78 14.73
C GLN A 233 6.15 7.89 15.25
N ILE A 234 6.50 6.87 14.47
CA ILE A 234 7.58 5.94 14.80
C ILE A 234 8.84 6.32 14.03
N ARG A 235 9.93 6.53 14.76
CA ARG A 235 11.29 6.72 14.24
C ARG A 235 12.06 5.42 14.31
N PHE A 236 12.77 5.11 13.21
CA PHE A 236 13.61 3.93 13.09
C PHE A 236 15.06 4.33 13.34
N MET A 237 15.69 3.77 14.38
CA MET A 237 17.04 4.20 14.79
C MET A 237 18.12 3.78 13.77
N ASP A 238 17.98 2.61 13.17
CA ASP A 238 18.92 2.09 12.16
C ASP A 238 18.65 2.62 10.76
N HIS A 239 17.45 3.15 10.54
CA HIS A 239 17.03 3.76 9.27
C HIS A 239 16.46 5.17 9.55
N PRO A 240 17.31 6.17 9.87
CA PRO A 240 16.85 7.53 10.16
C PRO A 240 16.19 8.24 8.97
N ASP A 241 16.27 7.65 7.78
CA ASP A 241 15.56 8.03 6.58
C ASP A 241 14.13 7.45 6.52
N TRP A 242 13.69 6.66 7.50
CA TRP A 242 12.34 6.11 7.57
C TRP A 242 11.51 6.80 8.65
N LEU A 243 10.22 6.96 8.38
CA LEU A 243 9.24 7.50 9.31
C LEU A 243 7.89 6.83 9.08
N LEU A 244 7.28 6.32 10.15
CA LEU A 244 5.89 5.85 10.10
C LEU A 244 5.00 6.83 10.87
N PRO A 245 4.26 7.72 10.18
CA PRO A 245 3.26 8.53 10.84
C PRO A 245 2.08 7.64 11.25
N LEU A 246 1.66 7.73 12.51
CA LEU A 246 0.43 7.08 12.97
C LEU A 246 -0.82 7.92 12.60
N GLY A 247 -0.70 8.90 11.70
CA GLY A 247 -1.84 9.57 11.07
C GLY A 247 -2.74 10.43 11.97
N GLY A 248 -3.86 10.89 11.39
CA GLY A 248 -4.93 11.62 12.06
C GLY A 248 -4.65 13.09 12.40
N SER A 249 -5.69 13.75 12.93
CA SER A 249 -5.59 15.12 13.47
C SER A 249 -4.77 15.19 14.77
N GLY A 250 -4.47 14.03 15.38
CA GLY A 250 -3.85 13.89 16.69
C GLY A 250 -4.90 13.75 17.80
N LEU A 251 -4.45 13.35 18.98
CA LEU A 251 -5.29 13.22 20.17
C LEU A 251 -5.34 14.56 20.93
N PRO A 252 -6.51 15.19 21.15
CA PRO A 252 -6.62 16.40 21.95
C PRO A 252 -5.97 16.22 23.32
N VAL A 253 -5.24 17.24 23.80
CA VAL A 253 -4.54 17.17 25.10
C VAL A 253 -5.51 16.94 26.26
N GLU A 254 -6.74 17.43 26.13
CA GLU A 254 -7.80 17.26 27.12
C GLU A 254 -8.40 15.86 27.18
N ASP A 255 -8.23 15.04 26.14
CA ASP A 255 -8.73 13.66 26.09
C ASP A 255 -7.78 12.68 26.79
N PHE A 256 -6.58 13.13 27.20
CA PHE A 256 -5.66 12.30 27.97
C PHE A 256 -6.24 11.98 29.36
N SER A 257 -6.31 10.69 29.64
CA SER A 257 -6.80 10.14 30.91
C SER A 257 -5.83 9.06 31.40
N GLU A 258 -6.00 8.60 32.64
CA GLU A 258 -5.18 7.52 33.22
C GLU A 258 -5.24 6.20 32.43
N GLN A 259 -6.24 6.03 31.55
CA GLN A 259 -6.39 4.84 30.70
C GLN A 259 -5.51 4.88 29.45
N ILE A 260 -5.04 6.06 29.04
CA ILE A 260 -4.18 6.20 27.85
C ILE A 260 -2.75 5.93 28.25
N ASN A 261 -2.24 4.78 27.82
CA ASN A 261 -0.85 4.39 28.05
C ASN A 261 0.09 4.91 26.94
N LEU A 262 -0.01 6.21 26.64
CA LEU A 262 0.84 6.91 25.69
C LEU A 262 1.33 8.24 26.28
N PRO A 263 2.54 8.71 25.92
CA PRO A 263 3.05 9.99 26.39
C PRO A 263 2.18 11.16 25.89
N SER A 264 1.91 12.12 26.78
CA SER A 264 1.14 13.34 26.49
C SER A 264 2.02 14.56 26.25
N GLU A 265 3.31 14.50 26.58
CA GLU A 265 4.27 15.57 26.33
C GLU A 265 4.96 15.37 24.97
N VAL A 266 5.42 16.47 24.37
CA VAL A 266 6.16 16.46 23.11
C VAL A 266 7.56 15.96 23.36
N GLY A 267 8.05 15.05 22.53
CA GLY A 267 9.40 14.49 22.67
C GLY A 267 9.53 13.08 22.11
N SER A 268 10.69 12.48 22.37
CA SER A 268 11.02 11.11 21.94
C SER A 268 10.99 10.18 23.15
N TYR A 269 10.22 9.09 23.02
CA TYR A 269 9.99 8.12 24.08
C TYR A 269 10.39 6.71 23.64
N PRO A 270 10.76 5.84 24.59
CA PRO A 270 10.96 4.42 24.31
C PRO A 270 9.72 3.80 23.67
N MET A 271 9.92 2.94 22.68
CA MET A 271 8.82 2.22 22.03
C MET A 271 8.23 1.16 22.97
N PRO A 272 6.91 1.17 23.25
CA PRO A 272 6.28 0.09 24.01
C PRO A 272 6.18 -1.21 23.19
N ASP A 273 6.58 -2.34 23.78
CA ASP A 273 6.54 -3.67 23.14
C ASP A 273 5.15 -4.04 22.63
N SER A 274 4.11 -3.80 23.43
CA SER A 274 2.73 -4.12 23.06
C SER A 274 2.24 -3.27 21.88
N LEU A 275 2.57 -1.97 21.86
CA LEU A 275 2.26 -1.10 20.72
C LEU A 275 3.00 -1.55 19.45
N ARG A 276 4.27 -1.97 19.58
CA ARG A 276 5.04 -2.49 18.44
C ARG A 276 4.37 -3.73 17.86
N CYS A 277 4.04 -4.72 18.68
CA CYS A 277 3.37 -5.94 18.22
C CYS A 277 2.03 -5.63 17.54
N HIS A 278 1.24 -4.74 18.14
CA HIS A 278 -0.02 -4.28 17.55
C HIS A 278 0.19 -3.61 16.17
N LEU A 279 1.22 -2.76 16.03
CA LEU A 279 1.56 -2.12 14.76
C LEU A 279 2.06 -3.12 13.71
N VAL A 280 2.87 -4.11 14.09
CA VAL A 280 3.30 -5.18 13.17
C VAL A 280 2.08 -5.85 12.53
N ARG A 281 1.12 -6.25 13.37
CA ARG A 281 -0.11 -6.89 12.93
C ARG A 281 -0.98 -5.98 12.08
N HIS A 282 -1.13 -4.71 12.49
CA HIS A 282 -1.86 -3.70 11.73
C HIS A 282 -1.26 -3.50 10.33
N ILE A 283 0.05 -3.24 10.24
CA ILE A 283 0.77 -3.09 8.97
C ILE A 283 0.59 -4.33 8.11
N ALA A 284 0.76 -5.53 8.69
CA ALA A 284 0.57 -6.78 7.97
C ALA A 284 -0.83 -6.88 7.36
N TRP A 285 -1.89 -6.54 8.09
CA TRP A 285 -3.25 -6.59 7.55
C TRP A 285 -3.51 -5.57 6.45
N VAL A 286 -2.99 -4.36 6.61
CA VAL A 286 -3.08 -3.31 5.60
C VAL A 286 -2.39 -3.75 4.31
N LEU A 287 -1.14 -4.23 4.42
CA LEU A 287 -0.38 -4.76 3.27
C LEU A 287 -1.04 -6.00 2.66
N PHE A 288 -1.62 -6.87 3.50
CA PHE A 288 -2.31 -8.06 3.05
C PHE A 288 -3.54 -7.71 2.21
N TRP A 289 -4.30 -6.70 2.63
CA TRP A 289 -5.47 -6.22 1.90
C TRP A 289 -5.09 -5.53 0.59
N THR A 290 -4.13 -4.61 0.63
CA THR A 290 -3.68 -3.88 -0.57
C THR A 290 -3.01 -4.79 -1.59
N GLY A 291 -2.35 -5.87 -1.14
CA GLY A 291 -1.72 -6.87 -2.00
C GLY A 291 -2.67 -7.75 -2.82
N ARG A 292 -3.99 -7.56 -2.70
CA ARG A 292 -4.98 -8.27 -3.52
C ARG A 292 -4.99 -7.82 -4.98
N ASP A 293 -4.53 -6.60 -5.26
CA ASP A 293 -4.59 -5.95 -6.58
C ASP A 293 -3.20 -6.01 -7.22
N PRO A 294 -2.90 -7.02 -8.05
CA PRO A 294 -1.55 -7.25 -8.52
C PRO A 294 -1.10 -6.24 -9.58
N GLY A 295 0.16 -5.79 -9.48
CA GLY A 295 0.74 -4.82 -10.40
C GLY A 295 0.26 -3.38 -10.17
N GLU A 296 -0.31 -3.11 -8.99
CA GLU A 296 -0.56 -1.76 -8.51
C GLU A 296 0.43 -1.45 -7.38
N PRO A 297 1.07 -0.26 -7.40
CA PRO A 297 1.88 0.18 -6.27
C PRO A 297 1.03 0.23 -5.00
N LEU A 298 1.68 0.00 -3.86
CA LEU A 298 1.03 0.15 -2.56
C LEU A 298 0.42 1.56 -2.41
N SER A 299 -0.91 1.62 -2.42
CA SER A 299 -1.66 2.86 -2.19
C SER A 299 -2.23 2.85 -0.79
N LEU A 300 -1.57 3.56 0.13
CA LEU A 300 -2.05 3.72 1.51
C LEU A 300 -2.97 4.92 1.63
N VAL A 301 -4.10 4.73 2.30
CA VAL A 301 -5.07 5.80 2.54
C VAL A 301 -4.50 6.76 3.62
N PRO A 302 -4.60 8.09 3.47
CA PRO A 302 -4.12 9.01 4.49
C PRO A 302 -4.76 8.74 5.86
N GLY A 303 -3.98 8.44 6.89
CA GLY A 303 -4.52 8.14 8.22
C GLY A 303 -4.78 6.65 8.50
N GLN A 304 -4.43 5.75 7.59
CA GLN A 304 -4.66 4.30 7.70
C GLN A 304 -3.99 3.60 8.91
N PHE A 305 -3.15 4.30 9.67
CA PHE A 305 -2.56 3.78 10.92
C PHE A 305 -3.04 4.54 12.17
N TYR A 306 -3.97 5.47 12.01
CA TYR A 306 -4.54 6.25 13.12
C TYR A 306 -5.27 5.41 14.15
N PRO A 307 -6.01 4.36 13.76
CA PRO A 307 -6.65 3.52 14.76
C PRO A 307 -5.71 2.68 15.63
N ALA A 308 -4.41 2.66 15.34
CA ALA A 308 -3.40 2.02 16.19
C ALA A 308 -3.12 2.79 17.49
N ILE A 309 -3.60 4.03 17.62
CA ILE A 309 -3.54 4.85 18.83
C ILE A 309 -4.96 5.21 19.28
N PRO A 310 -5.18 5.76 20.49
CA PRO A 310 -6.51 6.20 20.91
C PRO A 310 -7.11 7.24 19.97
N PHE A 311 -8.38 7.05 19.65
CA PHE A 311 -9.14 7.93 18.75
C PHE A 311 -10.63 7.92 19.09
N ARG A 312 -11.40 8.86 18.55
CA ARG A 312 -12.87 8.90 18.66
C ARG A 312 -13.49 8.36 17.37
N PRO A 313 -14.19 7.22 17.39
CA PRO A 313 -14.95 6.77 16.22
C PRO A 313 -16.01 7.79 15.81
N ASP A 314 -16.29 7.94 14.51
CA ASP A 314 -17.14 9.01 13.96
C ASP A 314 -18.59 8.95 14.47
N ASN A 315 -19.05 7.79 14.93
CA ASN A 315 -20.39 7.60 15.49
C ASN A 315 -20.41 7.32 17.00
N LEU A 316 -19.31 7.57 17.70
CA LEU A 316 -19.20 7.35 19.13
C LEU A 316 -18.73 8.62 19.82
N LYS A 317 -19.53 9.13 20.77
CA LYS A 317 -19.20 10.35 21.55
C LYS A 317 -18.08 10.17 22.58
N ARG A 318 -17.38 9.04 22.59
CA ARG A 318 -16.31 8.74 23.56
C ARG A 318 -15.07 8.24 22.86
N LEU A 319 -13.93 8.44 23.53
CA LEU A 319 -12.66 7.92 23.08
C LEU A 319 -12.66 6.38 23.13
N PHE A 320 -12.15 5.76 22.07
CA PHE A 320 -11.75 4.38 22.03
C PHE A 320 -10.24 4.28 22.31
N VAL A 321 -9.87 3.40 23.25
CA VAL A 321 -8.48 3.11 23.61
C VAL A 321 -8.19 1.67 23.19
N PRO A 322 -7.34 1.43 22.18
CA PRO A 322 -7.00 0.07 21.76
C PRO A 322 -6.32 -0.71 22.90
N ASN A 323 -6.70 -1.97 23.07
CA ASN A 323 -6.05 -2.87 24.02
C ASN A 323 -4.88 -3.59 23.33
N TYR A 324 -3.67 -3.03 23.44
CA TYR A 324 -2.46 -3.58 22.81
C TYR A 324 -2.03 -4.96 23.33
N HIS A 325 -2.63 -5.45 24.42
CA HIS A 325 -2.36 -6.79 24.94
C HIS A 325 -3.37 -7.84 24.47
N ASN A 326 -4.38 -7.43 23.70
CA ASN A 326 -5.32 -8.37 23.12
C ASN A 326 -4.83 -8.83 21.75
N PRO A 327 -4.31 -10.07 21.62
CA PRO A 327 -3.74 -10.59 20.37
C PRO A 327 -4.76 -10.75 19.24
N HIS A 328 -6.05 -10.76 19.58
CA HIS A 328 -7.11 -10.94 18.59
C HIS A 328 -7.22 -9.75 17.64
N PHE A 329 -6.81 -8.54 18.05
CA PHE A 329 -6.95 -7.32 17.27
C PHE A 329 -5.58 -6.72 16.84
N PRO A 330 -5.48 -6.11 15.65
CA PRO A 330 -6.57 -5.98 14.68
C PRO A 330 -6.74 -7.23 13.80
N PHE A 331 -7.88 -7.32 13.12
CA PHE A 331 -8.14 -8.34 12.10
C PHE A 331 -8.96 -7.81 10.92
N LEU A 332 -8.63 -8.28 9.72
CA LEU A 332 -9.40 -7.98 8.51
C LEU A 332 -10.76 -8.69 8.60
N ALA A 333 -11.82 -8.01 8.16
CA ALA A 333 -13.15 -8.59 8.01
C ALA A 333 -13.99 -7.82 6.97
N SER A 334 -15.14 -8.38 6.62
CA SER A 334 -16.15 -7.74 5.77
C SER A 334 -17.25 -7.15 6.62
N MET A 335 -17.64 -5.90 6.38
CA MET A 335 -18.90 -5.33 6.84
C MET A 335 -19.98 -5.47 5.75
N ALA A 336 -21.06 -6.19 6.06
CA ALA A 336 -22.18 -6.39 5.14
C ALA A 336 -22.95 -5.08 4.89
N CYS A 337 -22.93 -4.56 3.66
CA CYS A 337 -23.58 -3.33 3.24
C CYS A 337 -24.54 -3.61 2.08
N GLY A 338 -25.73 -4.13 2.38
CA GLY A 338 -26.71 -4.52 1.36
C GLY A 338 -26.16 -5.62 0.45
N PRO A 339 -26.11 -5.45 -0.88
CA PRO A 339 -25.51 -6.42 -1.79
C PRO A 339 -23.96 -6.38 -1.79
N HIS A 340 -23.35 -5.41 -1.13
CA HIS A 340 -21.92 -5.17 -1.17
C HIS A 340 -21.24 -5.53 0.15
N LYS A 341 -19.95 -5.87 0.07
CA LYS A 341 -19.09 -6.12 1.23
C LYS A 341 -18.06 -5.01 1.31
N LEU A 342 -18.11 -4.22 2.39
CA LEU A 342 -17.10 -3.19 2.64
C LEU A 342 -15.94 -3.82 3.44
N PRO A 343 -14.70 -3.73 2.99
CA PRO A 343 -13.57 -4.21 3.78
C PRO A 343 -13.29 -3.30 4.96
N VAL A 344 -13.13 -3.92 6.12
CA VAL A 344 -12.84 -3.23 7.36
C VAL A 344 -11.72 -3.91 8.14
N LEU A 345 -10.93 -3.10 8.81
CA LEU A 345 -10.00 -3.57 9.84
C LEU A 345 -10.66 -3.35 11.20
N VAL A 346 -10.86 -4.43 11.95
CA VAL A 346 -11.48 -4.37 13.28
C VAL A 346 -10.40 -4.17 14.33
N HIS A 347 -10.50 -3.11 15.13
CA HIS A 347 -9.47 -2.67 16.09
C HIS A 347 -9.79 -3.02 17.55
N GLY A 348 -11.04 -3.33 17.86
CA GLY A 348 -11.45 -3.76 19.19
C GLY A 348 -12.96 -3.88 19.34
N GLU A 349 -13.38 -4.18 20.56
CA GLU A 349 -14.79 -4.34 20.94
C GLU A 349 -15.17 -3.36 22.04
N VAL A 350 -16.35 -2.77 21.89
CA VAL A 350 -17.02 -1.92 22.88
C VAL A 350 -18.44 -2.46 23.10
N PRO A 351 -19.14 -2.09 24.20
CA PRO A 351 -20.51 -2.54 24.46
C PRO A 351 -21.50 -2.41 23.28
N GLU A 352 -21.32 -1.40 22.42
CA GLU A 352 -22.17 -1.16 21.25
C GLU A 352 -21.79 -1.99 20.02
N GLY A 353 -20.63 -2.65 20.02
CA GLY A 353 -20.17 -3.52 18.93
C GLY A 353 -18.67 -3.42 18.64
N TYR A 354 -18.29 -3.68 17.38
CA TYR A 354 -16.90 -3.63 16.94
C TYR A 354 -16.50 -2.25 16.44
N VAL A 355 -15.28 -1.82 16.78
CA VAL A 355 -14.67 -0.61 16.25
C VAL A 355 -13.93 -0.96 14.97
N CYS A 356 -14.41 -0.45 13.85
CA CYS A 356 -13.99 -0.81 12.50
C CYS A 356 -13.48 0.40 11.74
N GLU A 357 -12.34 0.24 11.05
CA GLU A 357 -11.80 1.19 10.09
C GLU A 357 -12.09 0.72 8.67
N ALA A 358 -12.62 1.60 7.81
CA ALA A 358 -12.83 1.27 6.40
C ALA A 358 -11.51 1.30 5.62
N LEU A 359 -11.22 0.23 4.88
CA LEU A 359 -9.99 0.11 4.10
C LEU A 359 -10.11 0.67 2.68
N GLU A 360 -11.32 0.99 2.23
CA GLU A 360 -11.60 1.46 0.87
C GLU A 360 -12.59 2.62 0.84
N ARG A 361 -12.38 3.49 -0.16
CA ARG A 361 -13.30 4.58 -0.47
C ARG A 361 -14.55 4.02 -1.14
N ARG A 362 -15.69 4.17 -0.47
CA ARG A 362 -16.97 3.71 -0.99
C ARG A 362 -18.11 4.54 -0.42
N ASP A 363 -19.02 4.96 -1.29
CA ASP A 363 -20.26 5.59 -0.88
C ASP A 363 -21.33 4.50 -0.71
N VAL A 364 -21.78 4.29 0.52
CA VAL A 364 -22.80 3.28 0.85
C VAL A 364 -24.13 3.97 1.12
N MET A 365 -25.17 3.57 0.41
CA MET A 365 -26.50 4.17 0.56
C MET A 365 -27.09 3.86 1.93
N ALA A 366 -27.88 4.79 2.46
CA ALA A 366 -28.49 4.66 3.79
C ALA A 366 -29.23 3.33 3.97
N GLY A 367 -29.93 2.85 2.94
CA GLY A 367 -30.69 1.58 2.97
C GLY A 367 -29.83 0.33 3.08
N ASP A 368 -28.58 0.38 2.60
CA ASP A 368 -27.65 -0.75 2.57
C ASP A 368 -26.80 -0.85 3.83
N LEU A 369 -26.71 0.22 4.64
CA LEU A 369 -25.99 0.19 5.90
C LEU A 369 -26.59 -0.85 6.88
N PRO A 370 -25.72 -1.55 7.65
CA PRO A 370 -26.17 -2.42 8.73
C PRO A 370 -27.17 -1.75 9.67
N ARG A 371 -28.19 -2.51 10.09
CA ARG A 371 -29.13 -2.06 11.13
C ARG A 371 -28.42 -2.12 12.48
N GLY A 372 -28.63 -1.11 13.33
CA GLY A 372 -28.07 -1.08 14.69
C GLY A 372 -26.78 -0.26 14.84
N ILE A 373 -26.25 0.32 13.75
CA ILE A 373 -25.13 1.26 13.83
C ILE A 373 -25.52 2.45 14.75
N PRO A 374 -24.76 2.71 15.82
CA PRO A 374 -24.97 3.89 16.67
C PRO A 374 -24.94 5.17 15.84
N GLY A 375 -25.82 6.13 16.14
CA GLY A 375 -25.82 7.44 15.48
C GLY A 375 -25.99 7.38 13.95
N ARG A 376 -26.57 6.31 13.41
CA ARG A 376 -26.68 6.06 11.95
C ARG A 376 -27.12 7.29 11.14
N ASP A 377 -28.13 8.01 11.61
CA ASP A 377 -28.68 9.15 10.88
C ASP A 377 -27.70 10.34 10.81
N SER A 378 -26.83 10.48 11.82
CA SER A 378 -25.80 11.52 11.88
C SER A 378 -24.63 11.27 10.92
N LEU A 379 -24.48 10.05 10.42
CA LEU A 379 -23.43 9.69 9.45
C LEU A 379 -23.81 10.01 8.01
N LEU A 380 -25.09 10.26 7.74
CA LEU A 380 -25.61 10.38 6.38
C LEU A 380 -25.29 11.76 5.80
N ILE A 381 -24.58 11.76 4.67
CA ILE A 381 -24.34 12.92 3.82
C ILE A 381 -25.04 12.65 2.49
N ASN A 382 -26.04 13.48 2.16
CA ASN A 382 -26.87 13.32 0.97
C ASN A 382 -27.49 11.92 0.80
N GLY A 383 -27.85 11.25 1.91
CA GLY A 383 -28.47 9.93 1.91
C GLY A 383 -27.49 8.74 1.80
N SER A 384 -26.18 8.99 1.92
CA SER A 384 -25.14 7.96 1.88
C SER A 384 -24.07 8.20 2.96
N VAL A 385 -23.30 7.17 3.29
CA VAL A 385 -22.09 7.29 4.12
C VAL A 385 -20.87 7.17 3.20
N PRO A 386 -20.05 8.23 3.09
CA PRO A 386 -18.87 8.22 2.25
C PRO A 386 -17.64 7.72 3.04
N PHE A 387 -17.42 6.40 3.00
CA PHE A 387 -16.33 5.73 3.71
C PHE A 387 -14.95 6.10 3.15
N ALA A 388 -13.94 6.17 4.03
CA ALA A 388 -12.55 6.53 3.78
C ALA A 388 -12.32 7.88 3.05
N SER A 389 -13.37 8.69 2.93
CA SER A 389 -13.32 10.04 2.38
C SER A 389 -13.80 11.07 3.41
N MET A 390 -14.89 10.79 4.13
CA MET A 390 -15.31 11.61 5.29
C MET A 390 -15.55 10.77 6.55
N CYS A 391 -15.94 9.50 6.42
CA CYS A 391 -16.11 8.59 7.54
C CYS A 391 -15.03 7.50 7.52
N TRP A 392 -14.20 7.45 8.55
CA TRP A 392 -12.99 6.64 8.59
C TRP A 392 -13.11 5.45 9.53
N SER A 393 -13.69 5.67 10.71
CA SER A 393 -13.77 4.63 11.73
C SER A 393 -15.09 4.71 12.48
N LEU A 394 -15.79 3.57 12.58
CA LEU A 394 -17.12 3.47 13.16
C LEU A 394 -17.22 2.32 14.14
N VAL A 395 -18.15 2.45 15.08
CA VAL A 395 -18.68 1.31 15.81
C VAL A 395 -19.82 0.69 15.01
N VAL A 396 -19.77 -0.62 14.80
CA VAL A 396 -20.78 -1.36 14.05
C VAL A 396 -21.22 -2.61 14.83
N PRO A 397 -22.47 -3.08 14.66
CA PRO A 397 -22.93 -4.29 15.31
C PRO A 397 -22.07 -5.50 14.94
N VAL A 398 -21.80 -6.37 15.91
CA VAL A 398 -20.98 -7.58 15.72
C VAL A 398 -21.55 -8.48 14.62
N GLU A 399 -22.88 -8.55 14.51
CA GLU A 399 -23.56 -9.38 13.51
C GLU A 399 -23.40 -8.89 12.07
N ALA A 400 -22.92 -7.66 11.87
CA ALA A 400 -22.63 -7.11 10.55
C ALA A 400 -21.26 -7.53 10.00
N ILE A 401 -20.43 -8.17 10.83
CA ILE A 401 -19.07 -8.56 10.47
C ILE A 401 -19.04 -10.03 9.99
N GLU A 402 -18.46 -10.22 8.82
CA GLU A 402 -18.31 -11.51 8.14
C GLU A 402 -16.83 -11.80 7.84
N PHE A 403 -16.51 -13.08 7.65
CA PHE A 403 -15.17 -13.55 7.27
C PHE A 403 -15.23 -14.35 5.96
N PRO A 404 -15.28 -13.68 4.79
CA PRO A 404 -15.29 -14.39 3.51
C PRO A 404 -13.97 -15.14 3.32
N GLU A 405 -14.00 -16.48 3.21
CA GLU A 405 -12.78 -17.30 3.06
C GLU A 405 -11.91 -16.86 1.86
N THR A 406 -12.56 -16.43 0.78
CA THR A 406 -11.94 -15.91 -0.44
C THR A 406 -11.11 -14.65 -0.22
N TRP A 407 -11.28 -13.94 0.90
CA TRP A 407 -10.48 -12.77 1.27
C TRP A 407 -9.19 -13.11 2.00
N TYR A 408 -8.95 -14.37 2.31
CA TYR A 408 -7.75 -14.82 3.03
C TYR A 408 -6.93 -15.81 2.21
N GLN A 409 -7.59 -16.59 1.35
CA GLN A 409 -6.95 -17.51 0.43
C GLN A 409 -6.76 -16.83 -0.93
N GLY A 410 -5.69 -17.18 -1.67
CA GLY A 410 -5.50 -16.76 -3.06
C GLY A 410 -4.14 -16.16 -3.43
N ALA A 411 -3.90 -16.06 -4.74
CA ALA A 411 -2.69 -15.44 -5.28
C ALA A 411 -2.71 -13.93 -5.06
N ARG A 412 -1.63 -13.37 -4.53
CA ARG A 412 -1.48 -11.94 -4.19
C ARG A 412 -0.12 -11.42 -4.62
N THR A 413 0.02 -10.10 -4.65
CA THR A 413 1.34 -9.45 -4.73
C THR A 413 2.28 -10.07 -3.68
N SER A 414 3.47 -10.47 -4.11
CA SER A 414 4.44 -11.13 -3.25
C SER A 414 4.80 -10.28 -2.03
N ASN A 415 5.07 -10.94 -0.90
CA ASN A 415 5.52 -10.25 0.31
C ASN A 415 6.76 -9.40 0.06
N THR A 416 7.70 -9.87 -0.77
CA THR A 416 8.91 -9.11 -1.15
C THR A 416 8.56 -7.75 -1.77
N GLN A 417 7.63 -7.73 -2.73
CA GLN A 417 7.19 -6.50 -3.39
C GLN A 417 6.45 -5.58 -2.41
N LEU A 418 5.49 -6.12 -1.63
CA LEU A 418 4.74 -5.35 -0.65
C LEU A 418 5.65 -4.67 0.39
N LEU A 419 6.67 -5.39 0.87
CA LEU A 419 7.64 -4.84 1.82
C LEU A 419 8.56 -3.81 1.15
N ALA A 420 8.95 -3.99 -0.10
CA ALA A 420 9.72 -3.00 -0.85
C ALA A 420 8.94 -1.68 -1.01
N ASP A 421 7.67 -1.77 -1.42
CA ASP A 421 6.79 -0.61 -1.58
C ASP A 421 6.53 0.07 -0.24
N PHE A 422 6.33 -0.70 0.83
CA PHE A 422 6.15 -0.14 2.17
C PHE A 422 7.41 0.59 2.66
N ARG A 423 8.61 0.05 2.44
CA ARG A 423 9.87 0.76 2.76
C ARG A 423 10.02 2.04 1.94
N HIS A 424 9.59 2.03 0.68
CA HIS A 424 9.57 3.25 -0.14
C HIS A 424 8.65 4.30 0.46
N PHE A 425 7.43 3.91 0.87
CA PHE A 425 6.49 4.79 1.57
C PHE A 425 7.11 5.40 2.84
N LEU A 426 7.78 4.60 3.68
CA LEU A 426 8.43 5.09 4.90
C LEU A 426 9.49 6.17 4.60
N LYS A 427 10.27 5.98 3.53
CA LYS A 427 11.28 6.95 3.06
C LYS A 427 10.65 8.23 2.54
N GLU A 428 9.61 8.11 1.72
CA GLU A 428 8.89 9.24 1.16
C GLU A 428 8.29 10.11 2.29
N ARG A 429 7.68 9.48 3.30
CA ARG A 429 7.11 10.19 4.46
C ARG A 429 8.17 10.93 5.26
N ALA A 430 9.34 10.33 5.49
CA ALA A 430 10.43 11.03 6.14
C ALA A 430 10.95 12.23 5.33
N ALA A 431 10.98 12.12 4.00
CA ALA A 431 11.38 13.23 3.12
C ALA A 431 10.37 14.38 3.16
N ILE A 432 9.06 14.08 3.13
CA ILE A 432 7.99 15.08 3.26
C ILE A 432 8.06 15.79 4.62
N ASP A 433 8.26 15.05 5.71
CA ASP A 433 8.40 15.59 7.06
C ASP A 433 9.58 16.57 7.15
N LYS A 434 10.76 16.15 6.67
CA LYS A 434 11.96 17.01 6.58
C LYS A 434 11.72 18.27 5.76
N ALA A 435 11.05 18.16 4.61
CA ALA A 435 10.72 19.30 3.76
C ALA A 435 9.77 20.29 4.45
N ASN A 436 8.81 19.79 5.23
CA ASN A 436 7.87 20.63 5.98
C ASN A 436 8.54 21.33 7.16
N ALA A 437 9.43 20.64 7.89
CA ALA A 437 10.24 21.24 8.96
C ALA A 437 11.12 22.39 8.42
N GLY A 438 11.75 22.20 7.25
CA GLY A 438 12.54 23.24 6.58
C GLY A 438 11.72 24.47 6.16
N LYS A 439 10.46 24.27 5.74
CA LYS A 439 9.53 25.38 5.41
C LYS A 439 9.06 26.14 6.65
N GLN A 440 8.90 25.47 7.79
CA GLN A 440 8.57 26.14 9.06
C GLN A 440 9.75 26.99 9.54
N GLN A 441 10.97 26.46 9.51
CA GLN A 441 12.19 27.22 9.86
C GLN A 441 12.45 28.40 8.91
N ALA A 442 12.21 28.26 7.61
CA ALA A 442 12.31 29.38 6.66
C ALA A 442 11.18 30.41 6.85
N GLY A 443 9.98 29.94 7.21
CA GLY A 443 8.76 30.74 7.40
C GLY A 443 8.69 31.53 8.71
N ASP A 444 9.62 31.31 9.64
CA ASP A 444 9.78 32.11 10.86
C ASP A 444 10.66 33.36 10.65
N SER A 445 11.25 33.53 9.47
CA SER A 445 12.09 34.69 9.14
C SER A 445 11.36 35.89 8.52
N THR A 446 10.08 35.78 8.12
CA THR A 446 9.32 36.92 7.56
C THR A 446 7.80 36.78 7.72
N GLY A 447 7.27 37.24 8.87
CA GLY A 447 5.86 37.15 9.27
C GLY A 447 4.82 37.93 8.45
N ALA A 448 5.19 38.56 7.33
CA ALA A 448 4.25 39.34 6.49
C ALA A 448 3.97 38.72 5.10
N GLY A 449 4.73 37.71 4.67
CA GLY A 449 4.60 37.12 3.33
C GLY A 449 3.56 36.00 3.18
N LYS A 450 3.15 35.38 4.30
CA LYS A 450 2.29 34.18 4.29
C LYS A 450 0.86 34.44 3.79
N VAL A 451 0.27 35.61 4.08
CA VAL A 451 -1.13 35.90 3.69
C VAL A 451 -1.26 36.20 2.19
N LEU A 452 -0.24 36.84 1.58
CA LEU A 452 -0.25 37.19 0.16
C LEU A 452 -0.03 35.97 -0.75
N LEU A 453 0.81 35.01 -0.35
CA LEU A 453 1.11 33.84 -1.19
C LEU A 453 -0.05 32.83 -1.25
N THR A 454 -0.75 32.57 -0.14
CA THR A 454 -1.94 31.70 -0.15
C THR A 454 -3.08 32.30 -0.97
N CYS A 455 -3.29 33.62 -0.90
CA CYS A 455 -4.32 34.29 -1.71
C CYS A 455 -4.00 34.26 -3.21
N VAL A 456 -2.73 34.45 -3.60
CA VAL A 456 -2.32 34.36 -5.01
C VAL A 456 -2.44 32.92 -5.53
N SER A 457 -2.08 31.92 -4.72
CA SER A 457 -2.19 30.50 -5.11
C SER A 457 -3.65 30.08 -5.33
N LEU A 458 -4.55 30.53 -4.46
CA LEU A 458 -5.99 30.21 -4.55
C LEU A 458 -6.66 30.94 -5.74
N VAL A 459 -6.26 32.18 -6.03
CA VAL A 459 -6.75 32.95 -7.18
C VAL A 459 -6.25 32.34 -8.50
N VAL A 460 -5.01 31.86 -8.55
CA VAL A 460 -4.46 31.18 -9.74
C VAL A 460 -5.14 29.82 -9.96
N LEU A 461 -5.40 29.06 -8.89
CA LEU A 461 -6.13 27.79 -8.98
C LEU A 461 -7.58 27.99 -9.45
N MET A 462 -8.27 29.01 -8.93
CA MET A 462 -9.62 29.38 -9.34
C MET A 462 -9.67 29.88 -10.79
N ALA A 463 -8.68 30.67 -11.23
CA ALA A 463 -8.57 31.11 -12.61
C ALA A 463 -8.32 29.94 -13.58
N LEU A 464 -7.47 28.97 -13.21
CA LEU A 464 -7.24 27.75 -13.98
C LEU A 464 -8.50 26.89 -14.07
N LEU A 465 -9.25 26.75 -12.97
CA LEU A 465 -10.54 26.05 -12.96
C LEU A 465 -11.59 26.72 -13.85
N ILE A 466 -11.67 28.06 -13.85
CA ILE A 466 -12.59 28.82 -14.70
C ILE A 466 -12.22 28.66 -16.19
N VAL A 467 -10.93 28.65 -16.53
CA VAL A 467 -10.46 28.43 -17.91
C VAL A 467 -10.69 27.00 -18.38
N MET A 468 -10.61 26.01 -17.48
CA MET A 468 -10.88 24.59 -17.78
C MET A 468 -12.38 24.26 -17.88
N LEU A 469 -13.25 25.05 -17.25
CA LEU A 469 -14.70 24.81 -17.17
C LEU A 469 -15.54 25.77 -18.02
N SER A 470 -14.90 26.69 -18.75
CA SER A 470 -15.61 27.54 -19.73
C SER A 470 -15.71 26.79 -21.07
N PRO A 471 -16.91 26.63 -21.65
CA PRO A 471 -17.14 25.83 -22.86
C PRO A 471 -16.46 26.40 -24.11
#